data_AF-A0A2V5X6C2-F1
#
_entry.id   AF-A0A2V5X6C2-F1
#
_cell.length_a   1.000
_cell.length_b   1.000
_cell.length_c   1.000
_cell.angle_alpha   90.00
_cell.angle_beta   90.00
_cell.angle_gamma   90.00
#
_symmetry.space_group_name_H-M   'P 1'
#
loop_
_entity.id
_entity.type
_entity.pdbx_description
1 polymer ?
#
loop_
_entity_poly.entity_id
_entity_poly.type
_entity_poly.pdbx_seq_one_letter_code
_entity_poly.pdbx_strand_id
1 'polypeptide(L)'
;MNAFRIVFVSFLVSEFVTCAADYFPAPDSAGGWRTAKDATQARELAAMDLSKLEQAWEFTQRCTQNGGLLVVRRGYLVFEKYFGRASRDANPDMASTGKAYTSIACGIMLREFRDKIPEGLDTKVFTEAFLPEGLPLDDVRRADITLGQLLCMTGGYNGEGQSPTAVVMGKAFPLKAVPGQNIRDLDTSSLRCAMWTNAGAGYSYSSPEPHIASMVLRRVTGMELQDYINERLARPMGWGAWGYCLHRGDFTMPHANGAGSIAVHATDALRFGYCLLREGRWGDRQLVPADYIAKCNQPSPYNPHCPFTLQFEQNSDGHVAGAPRDAFWKSGAG
;
A
#
# COMPACT_ATOMS: atom_id res chain seq x y z
N MET A 1 58.67 -53.73 -6.18
CA MET A 1 58.21 -52.34 -6.36
C MET A 1 56.77 -52.28 -5.84
N ASN A 2 56.58 -51.78 -4.61
CA ASN A 2 55.27 -51.67 -3.97
C ASN A 2 54.59 -50.38 -4.44
N ALA A 3 53.45 -50.50 -5.12
CA ALA A 3 52.63 -49.37 -5.51
C ALA A 3 51.70 -48.97 -4.35
N PHE A 4 51.95 -47.80 -3.75
CA PHE A 4 51.04 -47.16 -2.82
C PHE A 4 49.80 -46.67 -3.57
N ARG A 5 48.60 -47.09 -3.14
CA ARG A 5 47.33 -46.46 -3.51
C ARG A 5 46.92 -45.51 -2.40
N ILE A 6 46.94 -44.20 -2.70
CA ILE A 6 46.39 -43.16 -1.83
C ILE A 6 44.89 -43.08 -2.10
N VAL A 7 44.07 -43.26 -1.05
CA VAL A 7 42.63 -43.03 -1.09
C VAL A 7 42.38 -41.61 -0.60
N PHE A 8 41.91 -40.73 -1.47
CA PHE A 8 41.39 -39.42 -1.08
C PHE A 8 39.96 -39.58 -0.58
N VAL A 9 39.75 -39.37 0.72
CA VAL A 9 38.41 -39.20 1.30
C VAL A 9 38.11 -37.70 1.25
N SER A 10 37.20 -37.31 0.35
CA SER A 10 36.71 -35.93 0.27
C SER A 10 35.52 -35.80 1.23
N PHE A 11 35.68 -35.03 2.29
CA PHE A 11 34.55 -34.63 3.15
C PHE A 11 33.82 -33.49 2.47
N LEU A 12 32.71 -33.80 1.80
CA LEU A 12 31.72 -32.80 1.41
C LEU A 12 31.03 -32.31 2.69
N VAL A 13 31.48 -31.16 3.20
CA VAL A 13 30.72 -30.38 4.17
C VAL A 13 29.53 -29.81 3.39
N SER A 14 28.39 -30.48 3.45
CA SER A 14 27.12 -29.90 3.03
C SER A 14 26.79 -28.81 4.05
N GLU A 15 27.10 -27.56 3.73
CA GLU A 15 26.42 -26.44 4.38
C GLU A 15 24.94 -26.58 4.06
N PHE A 16 24.18 -27.16 5.00
CA PHE A 16 22.75 -26.93 5.04
C PHE A 16 22.59 -25.44 5.26
N VAL A 17 22.36 -24.68 4.18
CA VAL A 17 21.66 -23.42 4.28
C VAL A 17 20.28 -23.79 4.79
N THR A 18 20.14 -23.85 6.11
CA THR A 18 18.82 -23.85 6.74
C THR A 18 18.19 -22.54 6.28
N CYS A 19 17.33 -22.62 5.27
CA CYS A 19 16.42 -21.55 4.95
C CYS A 19 15.69 -21.29 6.27
N ALA A 20 15.99 -20.15 6.92
CA ALA A 20 15.36 -19.81 8.17
C ALA A 20 13.85 -19.90 7.93
N ALA A 21 13.16 -20.75 8.69
CA ALA A 21 11.73 -20.95 8.53
C ALA A 21 11.03 -19.59 8.41
N ASP A 22 10.08 -19.47 7.48
CA ASP A 22 9.39 -18.22 7.25
C ASP A 22 8.75 -17.73 8.55
N TYR A 23 9.27 -16.61 9.06
CA TYR A 23 8.84 -16.02 10.31
C TYR A 23 7.70 -15.03 10.05
N PHE A 24 6.61 -15.17 10.80
CA PHE A 24 5.52 -14.18 10.86
C PHE A 24 5.27 -13.83 12.34
N PRO A 25 5.24 -12.54 12.72
CA PRO A 25 5.02 -12.13 14.09
C PRO A 25 3.61 -12.50 14.57
N ALA A 26 3.52 -12.95 15.82
CA ALA A 26 2.24 -13.07 16.52
C ALA A 26 1.60 -11.69 16.70
N PRO A 27 0.31 -11.59 17.08
CA PRO A 27 -0.28 -10.33 17.55
C PRO A 27 0.57 -9.66 18.64
N ASP A 28 0.51 -8.33 18.77
CA ASP A 28 1.23 -7.62 19.85
C ASP A 28 0.78 -8.10 21.25
N SER A 29 -0.49 -8.49 21.41
CA SER A 29 -1.03 -9.11 22.63
C SER A 29 -0.45 -10.48 22.95
N ALA A 30 0.24 -11.11 22.01
CA ALA A 30 0.91 -12.40 22.14
C ALA A 30 2.43 -12.29 21.98
N GLY A 31 3.01 -11.13 22.27
CA GLY A 31 4.45 -10.88 22.25
C GLY A 31 4.97 -10.24 20.95
N GLY A 32 4.14 -10.16 19.91
CA GLY A 32 4.42 -9.33 18.74
C GLY A 32 5.65 -9.74 17.92
N TRP A 33 6.39 -8.72 17.48
CA TRP A 33 7.63 -8.89 16.74
C TRP A 33 8.77 -9.38 17.64
N ARG A 34 9.56 -10.35 17.17
CA ARG A 34 10.90 -10.58 17.71
C ARG A 34 11.76 -9.34 17.49
N THR A 35 12.50 -8.95 18.52
CA THR A 35 13.24 -7.68 18.55
C THR A 35 14.74 -7.92 18.67
N ALA A 36 15.53 -7.18 17.89
CA ALA A 36 16.98 -7.07 18.11
C ALA A 36 17.23 -6.06 19.24
N LYS A 37 17.81 -6.50 20.35
CA LYS A 37 17.86 -5.73 21.60
C LYS A 37 18.98 -4.69 21.66
N ASP A 38 20.02 -4.87 20.86
CA ASP A 38 21.21 -4.01 20.88
C ASP A 38 21.86 -3.94 19.49
N ALA A 39 22.91 -3.11 19.38
CA ALA A 39 23.62 -2.89 18.13
C ALA A 39 24.30 -4.15 17.57
N THR A 40 24.72 -5.07 18.44
CA THR A 40 25.32 -6.34 18.02
C THR A 40 24.25 -7.24 17.40
N GLN A 41 23.11 -7.41 18.07
CA GLN A 41 21.98 -8.16 17.53
C GLN A 41 21.42 -7.56 16.24
N ALA A 42 21.30 -6.23 16.14
CA ALA A 42 20.84 -5.57 14.92
C ALA A 42 21.78 -5.85 13.73
N ARG A 43 23.10 -5.85 13.97
CA ARG A 43 24.11 -6.20 12.97
C ARG A 43 24.04 -7.68 12.58
N GLU A 44 24.05 -8.58 13.56
CA GLU A 44 24.14 -10.03 13.34
C GLU A 44 22.85 -10.65 12.78
N LEU A 45 21.70 -10.30 13.35
CA LEU A 45 20.41 -10.92 13.02
C LEU A 45 19.73 -10.28 11.80
N ALA A 46 19.95 -8.97 11.62
CA ALA A 46 19.20 -8.19 10.65
C ALA A 46 20.07 -7.46 9.61
N ALA A 47 21.40 -7.50 9.75
CA ALA A 47 22.34 -6.76 8.91
C ALA A 47 22.07 -5.25 8.90
N MET A 48 21.72 -4.69 10.06
CA MET A 48 21.40 -3.27 10.23
C MET A 48 22.39 -2.57 11.15
N ASP A 49 22.77 -1.35 10.76
CA ASP A 49 23.60 -0.45 11.55
C ASP A 49 22.71 0.54 12.30
N LEU A 50 22.60 0.37 13.62
CA LEU A 50 21.76 1.25 14.45
C LEU A 50 22.19 2.71 14.37
N SER A 51 23.47 3.02 14.19
CA SER A 51 23.93 4.41 14.11
C SER A 51 23.36 5.16 12.91
N LYS A 52 23.10 4.46 11.79
CA LYS A 52 22.42 5.01 10.62
C LYS A 52 20.92 5.19 10.85
N LEU A 53 20.31 4.28 11.62
CA LEU A 53 18.91 4.40 12.01
C LEU A 53 18.67 5.55 12.99
N GLU A 54 19.64 5.85 13.86
CA GLU A 54 19.58 7.05 14.72
C GLU A 54 19.60 8.34 13.90
N GLN A 55 20.39 8.42 12.82
CA GLN A 55 20.37 9.58 11.92
C GLN A 55 19.01 9.74 11.23
N ALA A 56 18.40 8.64 10.78
CA ALA A 56 17.06 8.65 10.21
C ALA A 56 16.02 9.09 11.25
N TRP A 57 16.15 8.62 12.49
CA TRP A 57 15.31 9.00 13.62
C TRP A 57 15.40 10.50 13.93
N GLU A 58 16.60 11.05 14.05
CA GLU A 58 16.83 12.50 14.26
C GLU A 58 16.25 13.35 13.12
N PHE A 59 16.31 12.85 11.88
CA PHE A 59 15.64 13.49 10.76
C PHE A 59 14.12 13.46 10.92
N THR A 60 13.52 12.30 11.23
CA THR A 60 12.08 12.17 11.48
C THR A 60 11.59 13.12 12.57
N GLN A 61 12.32 13.26 13.68
CA GLN A 61 11.98 14.17 14.77
C GLN A 61 11.97 15.65 14.38
N ARG A 62 12.72 16.03 13.34
CA ARG A 62 12.77 17.42 12.84
C ARG A 62 11.68 17.73 11.82
N CYS A 63 11.05 16.71 11.24
CA CYS A 63 10.04 16.89 10.21
C CYS A 63 8.62 17.05 10.75
N THR A 64 8.33 16.58 11.97
CA THR A 64 6.99 16.62 12.56
C THR A 64 7.04 16.75 14.09
N GLN A 65 5.93 17.11 14.73
CA GLN A 65 5.82 17.24 16.19
C GLN A 65 5.51 15.91 16.89
N ASN A 66 4.89 14.97 16.18
CA ASN A 66 4.46 13.68 16.70
C ASN A 66 4.80 12.62 15.67
N GLY A 67 5.39 11.51 16.09
CA GLY A 67 5.69 10.46 15.13
C GLY A 67 6.43 9.29 15.74
N GLY A 68 6.80 8.35 14.87
CA GLY A 68 7.61 7.22 15.23
C GLY A 68 8.43 6.76 14.04
N LEU A 69 9.53 6.06 14.33
CA LEU A 69 10.29 5.33 13.33
C LEU A 69 10.37 3.88 13.78
N LEU A 70 9.89 2.99 12.91
CA LEU A 70 10.02 1.57 13.10
C LEU A 70 10.69 0.95 11.88
N VAL A 71 11.58 -0.02 12.12
CA VAL A 71 12.28 -0.73 11.05
C VAL A 71 12.27 -2.22 11.35
N VAL A 72 11.78 -3.01 10.40
CA VAL A 72 11.87 -4.46 10.40
C VAL A 72 12.80 -4.90 9.28
N ARG A 73 13.74 -5.80 9.59
CA ARG A 73 14.58 -6.44 8.58
C ARG A 73 14.83 -7.90 8.95
N ARG A 74 14.73 -8.80 7.96
CA ARG A 74 14.84 -10.26 8.15
C ARG A 74 13.93 -10.80 9.27
N GLY A 75 12.74 -10.20 9.41
CA GLY A 75 11.76 -10.58 10.43
C GLY A 75 12.12 -10.16 11.86
N TYR A 76 13.12 -9.30 12.07
CA TYR A 76 13.41 -8.69 13.36
C TYR A 76 13.00 -7.23 13.35
N LEU A 77 12.28 -6.80 14.38
CA LEU A 77 12.13 -5.39 14.69
C LEU A 77 13.47 -4.89 15.24
N VAL A 78 14.16 -4.07 14.46
CA VAL A 78 15.51 -3.59 14.78
C VAL A 78 15.53 -2.20 15.38
N PHE A 79 14.45 -1.44 15.16
CA PHE A 79 14.32 -0.08 15.63
C PHE A 79 12.84 0.20 15.85
N GLU A 80 12.50 0.76 17.01
CA GLU A 80 11.17 1.21 17.37
C GLU A 80 11.32 2.36 18.36
N LYS A 81 11.00 3.56 17.90
CA LYS A 81 10.95 4.76 18.75
C LYS A 81 9.75 5.60 18.37
N TYR A 82 9.19 6.28 19.38
CA TYR A 82 8.05 7.19 19.27
C TYR A 82 8.35 8.50 20.00
N PHE A 83 7.74 9.59 19.56
CA PHE A 83 7.89 10.90 20.16
C PHE A 83 6.62 11.74 20.04
N GLY A 84 6.53 12.79 20.86
CA GLY A 84 5.33 13.61 20.96
C GLY A 84 4.17 12.79 21.53
N ARG A 85 3.03 12.80 20.82
CA ARG A 85 1.81 12.07 21.19
C ARG A 85 1.73 10.65 20.60
N ALA A 86 2.72 10.24 19.80
CA ALA A 86 2.73 8.90 19.25
C ALA A 86 3.17 7.88 20.31
N SER A 87 2.60 6.68 20.21
CA SER A 87 2.97 5.52 21.01
C SER A 87 2.72 4.26 20.19
N ARG A 88 3.13 3.11 20.73
CA ARG A 88 2.85 1.81 20.10
C ARG A 88 1.35 1.55 19.94
N ASP A 89 0.56 2.01 20.90
CA ASP A 89 -0.89 1.83 20.96
C ASP A 89 -1.66 3.02 20.34
N ALA A 90 -0.97 3.90 19.61
CA ALA A 90 -1.61 5.01 18.91
C ALA A 90 -2.09 4.59 17.53
N ASN A 91 -3.27 5.08 17.14
CA ASN A 91 -3.86 4.93 15.81
C ASN A 91 -3.89 6.29 15.11
N PRO A 92 -2.75 6.77 14.57
CA PRO A 92 -2.72 8.02 13.85
C PRO A 92 -3.54 7.91 12.55
N ASP A 93 -4.17 9.01 12.13
CA ASP A 93 -4.72 9.12 10.77
C ASP A 93 -3.54 9.00 9.78
N MET A 94 -3.47 7.89 9.04
CA MET A 94 -2.37 7.63 8.12
C MET A 94 -2.54 8.35 6.76
N ALA A 95 -3.50 9.27 6.67
CA ALA A 95 -3.77 10.07 5.49
C ALA A 95 -3.76 9.21 4.21
N SER A 96 -2.98 9.60 3.20
CA SER A 96 -2.94 8.92 1.90
C SER A 96 -2.26 7.55 1.90
N THR A 97 -1.59 7.13 2.99
CA THR A 97 -1.11 5.74 3.09
C THR A 97 -2.27 4.74 3.05
N GLY A 98 -3.49 5.16 3.44
CA GLY A 98 -4.70 4.35 3.31
C GLY A 98 -5.02 3.88 1.88
N LYS A 99 -4.56 4.58 0.83
CA LYS A 99 -4.77 4.18 -0.57
C LYS A 99 -4.13 2.83 -0.90
N ALA A 100 -3.00 2.50 -0.25
CA ALA A 100 -2.35 1.20 -0.38
C ALA A 100 -3.27 0.07 0.11
N TYR A 101 -3.95 0.27 1.24
CA TYR A 101 -4.89 -0.72 1.78
C TYR A 101 -6.11 -0.90 0.86
N THR A 102 -6.64 0.19 0.30
CA THR A 102 -7.70 0.13 -0.72
C THR A 102 -7.29 -0.66 -1.95
N SER A 103 -6.07 -0.41 -2.47
CA SER A 103 -5.54 -1.15 -3.61
C SER A 103 -5.37 -2.64 -3.32
N ILE A 104 -4.77 -2.99 -2.18
CA ILE A 104 -4.60 -4.39 -1.78
C ILE A 104 -5.97 -5.07 -1.57
N ALA A 105 -6.94 -4.39 -0.99
CA ALA A 105 -8.31 -4.88 -0.88
C ALA A 105 -8.92 -5.16 -2.27
N CYS A 106 -8.72 -4.28 -3.25
CA CYS A 106 -9.13 -4.52 -4.64
C CYS A 106 -8.42 -5.74 -5.24
N GLY A 107 -7.11 -5.91 -5.01
CA GLY A 107 -6.37 -7.08 -5.47
C GLY A 107 -6.92 -8.41 -4.91
N ILE A 108 -7.29 -8.43 -3.62
CA ILE A 108 -7.94 -9.59 -3.01
C ILE A 108 -9.33 -9.83 -3.63
N MET A 109 -10.13 -8.77 -3.82
CA MET A 109 -11.44 -8.84 -4.47
C MET A 109 -11.35 -9.42 -5.89
N LEU A 110 -10.38 -8.98 -6.70
CA LEU A 110 -10.22 -9.45 -8.07
C LEU A 110 -9.99 -10.98 -8.15
N ARG A 111 -9.30 -11.56 -7.15
CA ARG A 111 -9.14 -13.01 -7.04
C ARG A 111 -10.43 -13.69 -6.55
N GLU A 112 -11.02 -13.20 -5.46
CA GLU A 112 -12.15 -13.86 -4.79
C GLU A 112 -13.44 -13.80 -5.60
N PHE A 113 -13.64 -12.71 -6.35
CA PHE A 113 -14.87 -12.42 -7.09
C PHE A 113 -14.63 -12.35 -8.59
N ARG A 114 -13.61 -13.05 -9.11
CA ARG A 114 -13.26 -13.11 -10.55
C ARG A 114 -14.47 -13.32 -11.48
N ASP A 115 -15.48 -14.07 -11.05
CA ASP A 115 -16.65 -14.35 -11.88
C ASP A 115 -17.63 -13.15 -11.95
N LYS A 116 -17.57 -12.23 -10.99
CA LYS A 116 -18.34 -10.97 -10.99
C LYS A 116 -17.60 -9.82 -11.68
N ILE A 117 -16.29 -9.94 -11.88
CA ILE A 117 -15.44 -8.91 -12.49
C ILE A 117 -14.35 -9.56 -13.38
N PRO A 118 -14.76 -10.28 -14.45
CA PRO A 118 -13.85 -11.14 -15.21
C PRO A 118 -12.78 -10.37 -15.98
N GLU A 119 -13.01 -9.10 -16.32
CA GLU A 119 -12.02 -8.23 -16.97
C GLU A 119 -10.95 -7.72 -15.99
N GLY A 120 -11.11 -7.98 -14.69
CA GLY A 120 -10.11 -7.63 -13.68
C GLY A 120 -9.81 -6.14 -13.64
N LEU A 121 -8.55 -5.76 -13.81
CA LEU A 121 -8.12 -4.35 -13.86
C LEU A 121 -8.62 -3.62 -15.12
N ASP A 122 -8.95 -4.32 -16.20
CA ASP A 122 -9.46 -3.71 -17.44
C ASP A 122 -10.97 -3.43 -17.38
N THR A 123 -11.63 -3.75 -16.26
CA THR A 123 -13.07 -3.53 -16.06
C THR A 123 -13.41 -2.04 -16.15
N LYS A 124 -14.27 -1.67 -17.11
CA LYS A 124 -14.90 -0.34 -17.16
C LYS A 124 -15.90 -0.17 -16.02
N VAL A 125 -15.73 0.84 -15.19
CA VAL A 125 -16.48 0.93 -13.92
C VAL A 125 -17.74 1.77 -13.98
N PHE A 126 -17.85 2.72 -14.92
CA PHE A 126 -19.02 3.59 -15.07
C PHE A 126 -20.12 2.89 -15.88
N THR A 127 -20.71 1.87 -15.28
CA THR A 127 -21.78 1.05 -15.87
C THR A 127 -22.89 0.80 -14.86
N GLU A 128 -24.06 0.38 -15.34
CA GLU A 128 -25.19 -0.01 -14.47
C GLU A 128 -24.82 -1.12 -13.47
N ALA A 129 -23.89 -2.00 -13.84
CA ALA A 129 -23.47 -3.11 -12.99
C ALA A 129 -22.63 -2.64 -11.78
N PHE A 130 -21.69 -1.71 -12.02
CA PHE A 130 -20.69 -1.33 -11.01
C PHE A 130 -20.98 0.02 -10.33
N LEU A 131 -21.37 1.05 -11.10
CA LEU A 131 -21.57 2.42 -10.61
C LEU A 131 -22.78 3.11 -11.27
N PRO A 132 -24.01 2.59 -11.12
CA PRO A 132 -25.24 3.23 -11.60
C PRO A 132 -25.44 4.64 -11.02
N GLU A 133 -24.92 4.92 -9.84
CA GLU A 133 -24.92 6.25 -9.20
C GLU A 133 -24.13 7.30 -10.00
N GLY A 134 -23.21 6.85 -10.85
CA GLY A 134 -22.46 7.68 -11.79
C GLY A 134 -23.24 7.98 -13.09
N LEU A 135 -24.42 7.40 -13.28
CA LEU A 135 -25.21 7.52 -14.51
C LEU A 135 -26.40 8.49 -14.36
N PRO A 136 -26.79 9.23 -15.42
CA PRO A 136 -26.05 9.38 -16.68
C PRO A 136 -24.69 10.06 -16.46
N LEU A 137 -23.77 9.88 -17.40
CA LEU A 137 -22.45 10.50 -17.33
C LEU A 137 -22.59 12.02 -17.48
N ASP A 138 -22.02 12.77 -16.55
CA ASP A 138 -21.84 14.22 -16.61
C ASP A 138 -20.70 14.60 -17.57
N ASP A 139 -19.79 13.66 -17.82
CA ASP A 139 -18.70 13.78 -18.78
C ASP A 139 -18.52 12.45 -19.51
N VAL A 140 -18.60 12.49 -20.85
CA VAL A 140 -18.50 11.29 -21.70
C VAL A 140 -17.18 10.54 -21.53
N ARG A 141 -16.11 11.21 -21.11
CA ARG A 141 -14.79 10.61 -20.90
C ARG A 141 -14.79 9.55 -19.79
N ARG A 142 -15.75 9.58 -18.87
CA ARG A 142 -15.88 8.59 -17.80
C ARG A 142 -16.21 7.18 -18.31
N ALA A 143 -16.81 7.07 -19.50
CA ALA A 143 -17.22 5.81 -20.10
C ALA A 143 -16.07 4.83 -20.29
N ASP A 144 -14.84 5.33 -20.46
CA ASP A 144 -13.65 4.53 -20.73
C ASP A 144 -12.76 4.29 -19.50
N ILE A 145 -13.17 4.77 -18.32
CA ILE A 145 -12.39 4.60 -17.09
C ILE A 145 -12.45 3.15 -16.62
N THR A 146 -11.28 2.54 -16.52
CA THR A 146 -11.06 1.19 -15.98
C THR A 146 -10.66 1.21 -14.51
N LEU A 147 -10.85 0.09 -13.82
CA LEU A 147 -10.40 -0.09 -12.43
C LEU A 147 -8.88 0.11 -12.29
N GLY A 148 -8.09 -0.40 -13.24
CA GLY A 148 -6.64 -0.25 -13.27
C GLY A 148 -6.20 1.21 -13.38
N GLN A 149 -6.90 2.03 -14.17
CA GLN A 149 -6.63 3.46 -14.29
C GLN A 149 -6.94 4.21 -12.98
N LEU A 150 -8.08 3.91 -12.33
CA LEU A 150 -8.39 4.48 -11.01
C LEU A 150 -7.32 4.14 -9.97
N LEU A 151 -6.85 2.89 -9.97
CA LEU A 151 -5.81 2.44 -9.05
C LEU A 151 -4.42 2.99 -9.41
N CYS A 152 -4.22 3.55 -10.60
CA CYS A 152 -2.96 4.16 -11.02
C CYS A 152 -3.03 5.69 -11.20
N MET A 153 -4.12 6.35 -10.77
CA MET A 153 -4.32 7.81 -10.87
C MET A 153 -4.29 8.35 -12.31
N THR A 154 -4.85 7.57 -13.24
CA THR A 154 -4.92 7.89 -14.67
C THR A 154 -6.34 7.84 -15.21
N GLY A 155 -7.37 7.87 -14.35
CA GLY A 155 -8.76 7.97 -14.77
C GLY A 155 -9.12 9.31 -15.46
N GLY A 156 -8.19 10.27 -15.50
CA GLY A 156 -8.38 11.58 -16.13
C GLY A 156 -8.98 12.64 -15.20
N TYR A 157 -9.08 12.35 -13.90
CA TYR A 157 -9.55 13.28 -12.88
C TYR A 157 -8.54 14.37 -12.59
N ASN A 158 -9.03 15.60 -12.43
CA ASN A 158 -8.19 16.73 -12.09
C ASN A 158 -7.59 16.49 -10.69
N GLY A 159 -6.30 16.79 -10.55
CA GLY A 159 -5.63 16.68 -9.27
C GLY A 159 -6.20 17.65 -8.24
N GLU A 160 -6.05 17.30 -6.97
CA GLU A 160 -6.50 18.11 -5.84
C GLU A 160 -5.36 18.98 -5.27
N GLY A 161 -5.72 19.97 -4.46
CA GLY A 161 -4.77 20.83 -3.73
C GLY A 161 -4.62 22.24 -4.31
N GLN A 162 -3.72 23.03 -3.71
CA GLN A 162 -3.52 24.44 -4.09
C GLN A 162 -2.73 24.61 -5.39
N SER A 163 -1.96 23.60 -5.79
CA SER A 163 -1.14 23.63 -7.01
C SER A 163 -1.09 22.23 -7.63
N PRO A 164 -2.23 21.72 -8.11
CA PRO A 164 -2.29 20.38 -8.69
C PRO A 164 -1.43 20.32 -9.94
N THR A 165 -0.76 19.18 -10.13
CA THR A 165 0.15 18.94 -11.24
C THR A 165 -0.25 17.63 -11.93
N ALA A 166 -0.24 17.64 -13.25
CA ALA A 166 -0.35 16.45 -14.08
C ALA A 166 1.03 16.04 -14.58
N VAL A 167 1.20 14.74 -14.86
CA VAL A 167 2.39 14.21 -15.52
C VAL A 167 1.97 13.45 -16.78
N VAL A 168 2.58 13.79 -17.91
CA VAL A 168 2.43 13.06 -19.16
C VAL A 168 3.82 12.68 -19.65
N MET A 169 4.12 11.38 -19.67
CA MET A 169 5.39 10.84 -20.17
C MET A 169 6.62 11.49 -19.52
N GLY A 170 6.63 11.55 -18.19
CA GLY A 170 7.69 12.16 -17.40
C GLY A 170 7.69 13.70 -17.37
N LYS A 171 6.83 14.37 -18.14
CA LYS A 171 6.74 15.84 -18.16
C LYS A 171 5.60 16.35 -17.28
N ALA A 172 5.91 17.27 -16.37
CA ALA A 172 4.96 17.90 -15.47
C ALA A 172 4.25 19.12 -16.10
N PHE A 173 2.97 19.30 -15.79
CA PHE A 173 2.14 20.42 -16.23
C PHE A 173 1.24 20.91 -15.10
N PRO A 174 1.08 22.23 -14.92
CA PRO A 174 0.15 22.76 -13.92
C PRO A 174 -1.30 22.47 -14.33
N LEU A 175 -2.12 22.08 -13.37
CA LEU A 175 -3.57 22.00 -13.52
C LEU A 175 -4.25 23.17 -12.79
N LYS A 176 -5.50 23.44 -13.16
CA LYS A 176 -6.34 24.38 -12.42
C LYS A 176 -6.72 23.76 -11.06
N ALA A 177 -6.58 24.54 -9.99
CA ALA A 177 -7.09 24.14 -8.68
C ALA A 177 -8.63 23.99 -8.75
N VAL A 178 -9.11 22.85 -8.30
CA VAL A 178 -10.54 22.55 -8.16
C VAL A 178 -10.80 22.00 -6.76
N PRO A 179 -12.03 22.13 -6.22
CA PRO A 179 -12.40 21.44 -5.00
C PRO A 179 -12.18 19.93 -5.14
N GLY A 180 -11.62 19.32 -4.09
CA GLY A 180 -11.50 17.87 -3.98
C GLY A 180 -12.78 17.22 -3.48
N GLN A 181 -12.65 16.03 -2.88
CA GLN A 181 -13.76 15.30 -2.26
C GLN A 181 -14.50 16.13 -1.21
N ASN A 182 -15.84 16.05 -1.22
CA ASN A 182 -16.69 16.55 -0.15
C ASN A 182 -17.00 15.43 0.83
N ILE A 183 -16.46 15.51 2.06
CA ILE A 183 -16.67 14.47 3.08
C ILE A 183 -18.14 14.21 3.44
N ARG A 184 -19.02 15.21 3.26
CA ARG A 184 -20.47 15.08 3.55
C ARG A 184 -21.26 14.44 2.41
N ASP A 185 -20.64 14.30 1.24
CA ASP A 185 -21.22 13.71 0.03
C ASP A 185 -20.11 12.99 -0.76
N LEU A 186 -19.45 12.05 -0.07
CA LEU A 186 -18.17 11.50 -0.51
C LEU A 186 -18.26 10.78 -1.86
N ASP A 187 -19.23 9.89 -1.99
CA ASP A 187 -19.45 9.08 -3.18
C ASP A 187 -19.78 9.98 -4.38
N THR A 188 -20.82 10.81 -4.29
CA THR A 188 -21.27 11.68 -5.39
C THR A 188 -20.20 12.68 -5.79
N SER A 189 -19.55 13.35 -4.81
CA SER A 189 -18.50 14.32 -5.13
C SER A 189 -17.28 13.67 -5.78
N SER A 190 -16.98 12.41 -5.46
CA SER A 190 -15.91 11.65 -6.13
C SER A 190 -16.31 11.30 -7.56
N LEU A 191 -17.53 10.79 -7.77
CA LEU A 191 -18.05 10.44 -9.10
C LEU A 191 -18.17 11.65 -10.05
N ARG A 192 -18.35 12.86 -9.51
CA ARG A 192 -18.57 14.10 -10.28
C ARG A 192 -17.39 15.07 -10.23
N CYS A 193 -16.23 14.63 -9.74
CA CYS A 193 -15.04 15.46 -9.71
C CYS A 193 -14.61 15.84 -11.14
N ALA A 194 -14.11 17.07 -11.30
CA ALA A 194 -13.73 17.62 -12.59
C ALA A 194 -12.67 16.75 -13.29
N MET A 195 -12.82 16.57 -14.60
CA MET A 195 -11.85 15.84 -15.43
C MET A 195 -10.96 16.80 -16.21
N TRP A 196 -9.66 16.52 -16.28
CA TRP A 196 -8.69 17.30 -17.04
C TRP A 196 -8.32 16.66 -18.38
N THR A 197 -8.43 15.32 -18.49
CA THR A 197 -8.08 14.57 -19.71
C THR A 197 -8.87 13.27 -19.82
N ASN A 198 -8.66 12.50 -20.89
CA ASN A 198 -9.23 11.16 -21.08
C ASN A 198 -8.54 10.12 -20.19
N ALA A 199 -9.23 9.03 -19.87
CA ALA A 199 -8.63 7.91 -19.15
C ALA A 199 -7.36 7.39 -19.85
N GLY A 200 -6.27 7.21 -19.09
CA GLY A 200 -4.96 6.76 -19.57
C GLY A 200 -4.13 7.82 -20.31
N ALA A 201 -4.63 9.05 -20.50
CA ALA A 201 -3.90 10.09 -21.23
C ALA A 201 -2.93 10.90 -20.35
N GLY A 202 -3.00 10.76 -19.02
CA GLY A 202 -2.06 11.38 -18.10
C GLY A 202 -2.29 10.95 -16.66
N TYR A 203 -1.24 11.10 -15.85
CA TYR A 203 -1.31 10.94 -14.40
C TYR A 203 -1.69 12.27 -13.73
N SER A 204 -2.61 12.24 -12.77
CA SER A 204 -2.78 13.33 -11.81
C SER A 204 -3.26 12.80 -10.47
N TYR A 205 -2.62 13.23 -9.39
CA TYR A 205 -2.95 12.73 -8.06
C TYR A 205 -4.35 13.21 -7.62
N SER A 206 -5.32 12.29 -7.56
CA SER A 206 -6.72 12.60 -7.28
C SER A 206 -7.33 11.62 -6.26
N SER A 207 -7.75 12.11 -5.08
CA SER A 207 -8.40 11.26 -4.06
C SER A 207 -9.71 10.58 -4.51
N PRO A 208 -10.55 11.18 -5.38
CA PRO A 208 -11.71 10.52 -5.96
C PRO A 208 -11.42 9.16 -6.57
N GLU A 209 -10.29 8.98 -7.25
CA GLU A 209 -10.01 7.75 -8.02
C GLU A 209 -9.96 6.47 -7.16
N PRO A 210 -9.10 6.35 -6.13
CA PRO A 210 -9.12 5.20 -5.23
C PRO A 210 -10.41 5.11 -4.41
N HIS A 211 -11.11 6.22 -4.17
CA HIS A 211 -12.43 6.15 -3.54
C HIS A 211 -13.47 5.48 -4.46
N ILE A 212 -13.52 5.81 -5.74
CA ILE A 212 -14.37 5.14 -6.73
C ILE A 212 -14.01 3.65 -6.85
N ALA A 213 -12.73 3.30 -6.82
CA ALA A 213 -12.31 1.89 -6.74
C ALA A 213 -12.88 1.18 -5.50
N SER A 214 -12.95 1.88 -4.36
CA SER A 214 -13.62 1.34 -3.16
C SER A 214 -15.14 1.20 -3.30
N MET A 215 -15.81 2.05 -4.09
CA MET A 215 -17.24 1.89 -4.42
C MET A 215 -17.48 0.62 -5.25
N VAL A 216 -16.63 0.36 -6.25
CA VAL A 216 -16.64 -0.89 -7.02
C VAL A 216 -16.42 -2.09 -6.09
N LEU A 217 -15.47 -1.98 -5.16
CA LEU A 217 -15.24 -3.02 -4.15
C LEU A 217 -16.50 -3.30 -3.33
N ARG A 218 -17.15 -2.27 -2.80
CA ARG A 218 -18.41 -2.43 -2.05
C ARG A 218 -19.49 -3.10 -2.90
N ARG A 219 -19.61 -2.71 -4.18
CA ARG A 219 -20.58 -3.30 -5.11
C ARG A 219 -20.33 -4.79 -5.38
N VAL A 220 -19.09 -5.16 -5.68
CA VAL A 220 -18.73 -6.54 -6.05
C VAL A 220 -18.81 -7.49 -4.86
N THR A 221 -18.28 -7.03 -3.71
CA THR A 221 -18.16 -7.84 -2.49
C THR A 221 -19.43 -7.85 -1.65
N GLY A 222 -20.22 -6.76 -1.70
CA GLY A 222 -21.32 -6.51 -0.76
C GLY A 222 -20.85 -6.13 0.65
N MET A 223 -19.57 -5.79 0.83
CA MET A 223 -18.97 -5.45 2.13
C MET A 223 -18.40 -4.03 2.12
N GLU A 224 -18.50 -3.32 3.25
CA GLU A 224 -17.77 -2.07 3.46
C GLU A 224 -16.25 -2.29 3.42
N LEU A 225 -15.50 -1.29 2.95
CA LEU A 225 -14.04 -1.39 2.78
C LEU A 225 -13.35 -1.78 4.10
N GLN A 226 -13.74 -1.16 5.21
CA GLN A 226 -13.18 -1.45 6.53
C GLN A 226 -13.43 -2.91 6.93
N ASP A 227 -14.64 -3.43 6.74
CA ASP A 227 -15.00 -4.80 7.11
C ASP A 227 -14.28 -5.81 6.22
N TYR A 228 -14.14 -5.51 4.93
CA TYR A 228 -13.41 -6.36 4.00
C TYR A 228 -11.91 -6.46 4.36
N ILE A 229 -11.27 -5.32 4.68
CA ILE A 229 -9.90 -5.29 5.21
C ILE A 229 -9.81 -6.06 6.54
N ASN A 230 -10.80 -5.91 7.42
CA ASN A 230 -10.81 -6.60 8.69
C ASN A 230 -10.76 -8.12 8.53
N GLU A 231 -11.64 -8.67 7.69
CA GLU A 231 -11.77 -10.11 7.49
C GLU A 231 -10.59 -10.70 6.71
N ARG A 232 -10.03 -9.97 5.75
CA ARG A 232 -9.00 -10.50 4.84
C ARG A 232 -7.56 -10.20 5.26
N LEU A 233 -7.33 -9.15 6.04
CA LEU A 233 -6.00 -8.72 6.45
C LEU A 233 -5.86 -8.64 7.97
N ALA A 234 -6.67 -7.79 8.63
CA ALA A 234 -6.45 -7.46 10.04
C ALA A 234 -6.60 -8.67 10.96
N ARG A 235 -7.69 -9.43 10.83
CA ARG A 235 -7.92 -10.65 11.64
C ARG A 235 -6.88 -11.74 11.35
N PRO A 236 -6.58 -12.11 10.08
CA PRO A 236 -5.50 -13.07 9.79
C PRO A 236 -4.12 -12.65 10.29
N MET A 237 -3.80 -11.34 10.29
CA MET A 237 -2.52 -10.82 10.76
C MET A 237 -2.46 -10.54 12.26
N GLY A 238 -3.62 -10.57 12.94
CA GLY A 238 -3.69 -10.31 14.37
C GLY A 238 -3.44 -8.84 14.74
N TRP A 239 -4.00 -7.92 13.96
CA TRP A 239 -3.91 -6.49 14.29
C TRP A 239 -4.61 -6.18 15.61
N GLY A 240 -4.13 -5.14 16.29
CA GLY A 240 -4.77 -4.57 17.47
C GLY A 240 -6.02 -3.75 17.11
N ALA A 241 -6.36 -2.80 17.98
CA ALA A 241 -7.40 -1.83 17.68
C ALA A 241 -7.03 -1.05 16.41
N TRP A 242 -7.98 -0.88 15.50
CA TRP A 242 -7.82 -0.08 14.28
C TRP A 242 -9.17 0.34 13.71
N GLY A 243 -9.17 1.26 12.76
CA GLY A 243 -10.36 1.64 12.01
C GLY A 243 -10.07 2.72 10.98
N TYR A 244 -11.13 3.34 10.46
CA TYR A 244 -11.03 4.56 9.66
C TYR A 244 -11.44 5.79 10.49
N CYS A 245 -10.85 6.94 10.19
CA CYS A 245 -11.23 8.20 10.81
C CYS A 245 -12.55 8.74 10.22
N LEU A 246 -13.66 8.06 10.53
CA LEU A 246 -15.01 8.37 10.02
C LEU A 246 -15.60 9.66 10.62
N HIS A 247 -15.16 10.04 11.82
CA HIS A 247 -15.67 11.20 12.54
C HIS A 247 -14.86 12.46 12.13
N ARG A 248 -15.55 13.43 11.53
CA ARG A 248 -15.01 14.71 11.05
C ARG A 248 -15.83 15.85 11.62
N GLY A 249 -15.43 16.31 12.81
CA GLY A 249 -16.19 17.32 13.55
C GLY A 249 -17.54 16.77 14.01
N ASP A 250 -18.62 17.42 13.57
CA ASP A 250 -20.02 17.05 13.82
C ASP A 250 -20.57 15.99 12.84
N PHE A 251 -19.78 15.58 11.84
CA PHE A 251 -20.22 14.65 10.82
C PHE A 251 -19.56 13.28 10.96
N THR A 252 -20.35 12.22 10.78
CA THR A 252 -19.85 10.84 10.68
C THR A 252 -20.04 10.37 9.24
N MET A 253 -18.93 10.04 8.59
CA MET A 253 -18.92 9.55 7.22
C MET A 253 -19.61 8.18 7.15
N PRO A 254 -20.48 7.93 6.15
CA PRO A 254 -21.20 6.65 6.02
C PRO A 254 -20.27 5.51 5.59
N HIS A 255 -19.17 5.84 4.91
CA HIS A 255 -18.23 4.89 4.34
C HIS A 255 -16.80 5.29 4.67
N ALA A 256 -15.93 4.28 4.81
CA ALA A 256 -14.50 4.50 4.82
C ALA A 256 -14.06 5.19 3.52
N ASN A 257 -13.25 6.24 3.61
CA ASN A 257 -12.73 6.88 2.42
C ASN A 257 -11.64 6.01 1.79
N GLY A 258 -11.94 5.35 0.66
CA GLY A 258 -10.93 4.63 -0.13
C GLY A 258 -9.67 5.45 -0.49
N ALA A 259 -9.72 6.77 -0.40
CA ALA A 259 -8.58 7.64 -0.59
C ALA A 259 -7.64 7.79 0.62
N GLY A 260 -7.95 7.27 1.80
CA GLY A 260 -7.07 7.45 2.95
C GLY A 260 -7.73 7.28 4.32
N SER A 261 -7.02 7.74 5.35
CA SER A 261 -7.53 7.84 6.73
C SER A 261 -7.89 6.52 7.41
N ILE A 262 -7.23 5.44 6.98
CA ILE A 262 -7.06 4.28 7.85
C ILE A 262 -6.16 4.68 9.02
N ALA A 263 -6.43 4.14 10.20
CA ALA A 263 -5.68 4.38 11.43
C ALA A 263 -5.36 3.04 12.10
N VAL A 264 -4.12 2.58 11.95
CA VAL A 264 -3.60 1.33 12.53
C VAL A 264 -2.41 1.62 13.44
N HIS A 265 -2.13 0.71 14.39
CA HIS A 265 -0.87 0.75 15.12
C HIS A 265 0.33 0.64 14.15
N ALA A 266 1.44 1.28 14.49
CA ALA A 266 2.65 1.25 13.65
C ALA A 266 3.19 -0.18 13.44
N THR A 267 3.09 -1.04 14.45
CA THR A 267 3.51 -2.45 14.37
C THR A 267 2.61 -3.28 13.45
N ASP A 268 1.34 -2.92 13.31
CA ASP A 268 0.38 -3.55 12.40
C ASP A 268 0.55 -3.07 10.96
N ALA A 269 0.88 -1.80 10.76
CA ALA A 269 1.34 -1.30 9.46
C ALA A 269 2.61 -2.04 8.99
N LEU A 270 3.53 -2.38 9.91
CA LEU A 270 4.66 -3.25 9.59
C LEU A 270 4.22 -4.67 9.21
N ARG A 271 3.19 -5.25 9.85
CA ARG A 271 2.66 -6.57 9.48
C ARG A 271 2.12 -6.53 8.05
N PHE A 272 1.38 -5.49 7.71
CA PHE A 272 0.91 -5.25 6.35
C PHE A 272 2.08 -5.18 5.36
N GLY A 273 3.06 -4.30 5.59
CA GLY A 273 4.23 -4.16 4.71
C GLY A 273 5.05 -5.45 4.60
N TYR A 274 5.17 -6.21 5.68
CA TYR A 274 5.87 -7.49 5.70
C TYR A 274 5.13 -8.58 4.93
N CYS A 275 3.79 -8.59 4.94
CA CYS A 275 2.99 -9.44 4.06
C CYS A 275 3.26 -9.12 2.58
N LEU A 276 3.31 -7.83 2.22
CA LEU A 276 3.63 -7.43 0.84
C LEU A 276 5.06 -7.83 0.44
N LEU A 277 6.03 -7.67 1.34
CA LEU A 277 7.42 -8.13 1.15
C LEU A 277 7.52 -9.66 0.97
N ARG A 278 6.56 -10.41 1.51
CA ARG A 278 6.42 -11.86 1.37
C ARG A 278 5.43 -12.24 0.27
N GLU A 279 5.31 -11.40 -0.75
CA GLU A 279 4.48 -11.66 -1.94
C GLU A 279 3.01 -11.93 -1.61
N GLY A 280 2.50 -11.33 -0.53
CA GLY A 280 1.12 -11.49 -0.07
C GLY A 280 0.87 -12.70 0.83
N ARG A 281 1.92 -13.43 1.22
CA ARG A 281 1.83 -14.57 2.15
C ARG A 281 1.80 -14.11 3.61
N TRP A 282 1.02 -14.81 4.42
CA TRP A 282 1.02 -14.70 5.87
C TRP A 282 0.86 -16.09 6.50
N GLY A 283 1.92 -16.60 7.13
CA GLY A 283 2.00 -18.01 7.53
C GLY A 283 1.86 -18.92 6.31
N ASP A 284 0.97 -19.90 6.40
CA ASP A 284 0.69 -20.85 5.32
C ASP A 284 -0.36 -20.34 4.32
N ARG A 285 -0.85 -19.10 4.47
CA ARG A 285 -1.96 -18.56 3.68
C ARG A 285 -1.48 -17.52 2.67
N GLN A 286 -2.00 -17.58 1.45
CA GLN A 286 -1.88 -16.53 0.44
C GLN A 286 -2.98 -15.49 0.64
N LEU A 287 -2.74 -14.44 1.42
CA LEU A 287 -3.77 -13.42 1.70
C LEU A 287 -4.00 -12.53 0.49
N VAL A 288 -2.93 -11.98 -0.10
CA VAL A 288 -2.99 -11.14 -1.30
C VAL A 288 -2.46 -11.93 -2.50
N PRO A 289 -3.03 -11.86 -3.72
CA PRO A 289 -2.47 -12.59 -4.86
C PRO A 289 -1.02 -12.15 -5.18
N ALA A 290 -0.10 -13.10 -5.32
CA ALA A 290 1.32 -12.80 -5.55
C ALA A 290 1.56 -12.06 -6.88
N ASP A 291 0.77 -12.39 -7.90
CA ASP A 291 0.76 -11.70 -9.19
C ASP A 291 0.26 -10.26 -9.10
N TYR A 292 -0.65 -9.95 -8.17
CA TYR A 292 -1.06 -8.57 -7.88
C TYR A 292 0.06 -7.79 -7.18
N ILE A 293 0.75 -8.40 -6.20
CA ILE A 293 1.91 -7.79 -5.54
C ILE A 293 3.03 -7.49 -6.54
N ALA A 294 3.31 -8.40 -7.47
CA ALA A 294 4.28 -8.17 -8.54
C ALA A 294 3.91 -6.97 -9.41
N LYS A 295 2.62 -6.65 -9.60
CA LYS A 295 2.21 -5.43 -10.33
C LYS A 295 2.41 -4.15 -9.52
N CYS A 296 2.42 -4.21 -8.18
CA CYS A 296 2.64 -3.06 -7.30
C CYS A 296 4.10 -2.56 -7.31
N ASN A 297 5.05 -3.34 -7.83
CA ASN A 297 6.47 -2.97 -7.86
C ASN A 297 7.06 -2.85 -9.28
N GLN A 298 6.22 -2.89 -10.33
CA GLN A 298 6.64 -2.79 -11.73
C GLN A 298 5.97 -1.60 -12.44
N PRO A 299 6.54 -1.13 -13.56
CA PRO A 299 5.86 -0.22 -14.46
C PRO A 299 4.48 -0.78 -14.86
N SER A 300 3.47 0.08 -14.81
CA SER A 300 2.08 -0.31 -15.08
C SER A 300 1.65 0.13 -16.47
N PRO A 301 0.97 -0.73 -17.26
CA PRO A 301 0.34 -0.30 -18.50
C PRO A 301 -0.77 0.73 -18.26
N TYR A 302 -1.34 0.78 -17.05
CA TYR A 302 -2.34 1.77 -16.66
C TYR A 302 -1.73 3.12 -16.30
N ASN A 303 -0.42 3.21 -16.08
CA ASN A 303 0.26 4.48 -15.87
C ASN A 303 1.67 4.47 -16.49
N PRO A 304 1.77 4.75 -17.80
CA PRO A 304 3.06 4.92 -18.47
C PRO A 304 3.71 6.28 -18.19
N HIS A 305 3.10 7.16 -17.40
CA HIS A 305 3.53 8.56 -17.30
C HIS A 305 4.55 8.82 -16.18
N CYS A 306 4.53 8.01 -15.12
CA CYS A 306 5.42 8.17 -13.95
C CYS A 306 5.55 6.84 -13.18
N PRO A 307 6.54 6.71 -12.28
CA PRO A 307 6.76 5.48 -11.51
C PRO A 307 5.75 5.32 -10.35
N PHE A 308 4.47 5.20 -10.70
CA PHE A 308 3.35 4.97 -9.78
C PHE A 308 2.39 3.91 -10.34
N THR A 309 2.10 2.89 -9.53
CA THR A 309 1.29 1.72 -9.93
C THR A 309 0.42 1.27 -8.77
N LEU A 310 -0.86 0.98 -9.01
CA LEU A 310 -1.76 0.35 -8.04
C LEU A 310 -1.68 0.98 -6.63
N GLN A 311 -1.65 2.31 -6.56
CA GLN A 311 -1.55 3.11 -5.33
C GLN A 311 -0.19 3.03 -4.60
N PHE A 312 0.87 2.60 -5.27
CA PHE A 312 2.25 2.57 -4.79
C PHE A 312 3.19 3.39 -5.69
N GLU A 313 4.12 4.09 -5.06
CA GLU A 313 5.35 4.59 -5.68
C GLU A 313 6.32 3.41 -5.80
N GLN A 314 7.11 3.34 -6.87
CA GLN A 314 7.99 2.20 -7.13
C GLN A 314 9.33 2.64 -7.73
N ASN A 315 10.43 1.91 -7.48
CA ASN A 315 11.79 2.32 -7.86
C ASN A 315 12.45 1.46 -8.97
N SER A 316 11.67 0.82 -9.85
CA SER A 316 12.14 -0.08 -10.90
C SER A 316 13.12 0.58 -11.87
N ASP A 317 12.97 1.88 -12.09
CA ASP A 317 13.86 2.71 -12.91
C ASP A 317 15.10 3.22 -12.15
N GLY A 318 15.15 3.03 -10.83
CA GLY A 318 16.25 3.46 -9.95
C GLY A 318 16.28 4.96 -9.66
N HIS A 319 15.17 5.69 -9.84
CA HIS A 319 15.13 7.14 -9.59
C HIS A 319 15.35 7.53 -8.11
N VAL A 320 15.02 6.65 -7.17
CA VAL A 320 15.34 6.82 -5.75
C VAL A 320 16.73 6.25 -5.47
N ALA A 321 17.70 7.17 -5.45
CA ALA A 321 19.10 6.83 -5.20
C ALA A 321 19.27 6.11 -3.85
N GLY A 322 19.99 4.99 -3.86
CA GLY A 322 20.29 4.19 -2.67
C GLY A 322 19.19 3.22 -2.23
N ALA A 323 17.97 3.31 -2.78
CA ALA A 323 16.93 2.32 -2.57
C ALA A 323 17.09 1.14 -3.57
N PRO A 324 16.71 -0.09 -3.19
CA PRO A 324 16.62 -1.21 -4.12
C PRO A 324 15.69 -0.92 -5.30
N ARG A 325 15.94 -1.52 -6.48
CA ARG A 325 15.10 -1.32 -7.67
C ARG A 325 13.73 -1.98 -7.54
N ASP A 326 13.61 -3.01 -6.72
CA ASP A 326 12.35 -3.68 -6.40
C ASP A 326 11.59 -3.02 -5.23
N ALA A 327 12.09 -1.89 -4.70
CA ALA A 327 11.42 -1.15 -3.65
C ALA A 327 10.16 -0.47 -4.18
N PHE A 328 9.09 -0.57 -3.41
CA PHE A 328 7.84 0.15 -3.62
C PHE A 328 7.26 0.54 -2.25
N TRP A 329 6.57 1.68 -2.19
CA TRP A 329 6.07 2.26 -0.94
C TRP A 329 4.86 3.13 -1.21
N LYS A 330 4.21 3.58 -0.14
CA LYS A 330 3.15 4.59 -0.25
C LYS A 330 3.30 5.62 0.85
N SER A 331 3.47 6.87 0.44
CA SER A 331 3.51 8.03 1.33
C SER A 331 2.10 8.56 1.68
N GLY A 332 2.02 9.19 2.85
CA GLY A 332 0.86 9.92 3.37
C GLY A 332 1.26 11.36 3.68
N ALA A 333 0.30 12.29 3.66
CA ALA A 333 0.55 13.66 4.13
C ALA A 333 0.63 13.68 5.66
N GLY A 334 1.62 14.36 6.21
CA GLY A 334 1.87 14.47 7.65
C GLY A 334 3.33 14.66 7.98
#